data_AF-A0A7V9UZI6-F1
#
_entry.id   AF-A0A7V9UZI6-F1
#
_cell.length_a   1.000
_cell.length_b   1.000
_cell.length_c   1.000
_cell.angle_alpha   90.00
_cell.angle_beta   90.00
_cell.angle_gamma   90.00
#
_symmetry.space_group_name_H-M   'P 1'
#
loop_
_entity.id
_entity.type
_entity.pdbx_description
1 polymer ?
#
loop_
_entity_poly.entity_id
_entity_poly.type
_entity_poly.pdbx_seq_one_letter_code
_entity_poly.pdbx_strand_id
1 'polypeptide(L)'
;MVRRVTRRVRVGVTRVGVVACVGVACLVGAGRLDDTVAVFDFRADANAAASFRERTYPESPWVAGSPAVIDDARLWMPEDAEYRVVEGRELTIAQSSGYGRHFLLTLLLPRTRTESESAPWVFCYACTPRTLGSEYEVLSDSGVGFLFARRRS
;
A
#
# COMPACT_ATOMS: atom_id res chain seq x y z
N MET A 1 -14.02 -47.90 34.52
CA MET A 1 -13.90 -46.65 35.33
C MET A 1 -12.64 -45.83 35.01
N VAL A 2 -11.50 -46.45 34.67
CA VAL A 2 -10.18 -45.80 34.43
C VAL A 2 -10.14 -44.79 33.26
N ARG A 3 -10.91 -45.02 32.18
CA ARG A 3 -10.93 -44.12 30.99
C ARG A 3 -11.53 -42.73 31.21
N ARG A 4 -12.37 -42.53 32.24
CA ARG A 4 -12.99 -41.22 32.52
C ARG A 4 -12.09 -40.31 33.37
N VAL A 5 -11.23 -40.88 34.19
CA VAL A 5 -10.32 -40.14 35.08
C VAL A 5 -9.18 -39.50 34.27
N THR A 6 -8.57 -40.24 33.35
CA THR A 6 -7.47 -39.75 32.50
C THR A 6 -7.90 -38.62 31.55
N ARG A 7 -9.16 -38.60 31.10
CA ARG A 7 -9.69 -37.53 30.22
C ARG A 7 -9.90 -36.22 30.98
N ARG A 8 -10.34 -36.26 32.25
CA ARG A 8 -10.50 -35.05 33.08
C ARG A 8 -9.16 -34.42 33.47
N VAL A 9 -8.16 -35.24 33.77
CA VAL A 9 -6.80 -34.77 34.12
C VAL A 9 -6.13 -34.06 32.94
N ARG A 10 -6.23 -34.60 31.71
CA ARG A 10 -5.68 -33.94 30.51
C ARG A 10 -6.33 -32.59 30.22
N VAL A 11 -7.66 -32.46 30.36
CA VAL A 11 -8.37 -31.19 30.17
C VAL A 11 -7.97 -30.15 31.22
N GLY A 12 -7.73 -30.56 32.46
CA GLY A 12 -7.24 -29.68 33.53
C GLY A 12 -5.84 -29.12 33.22
N VAL A 13 -4.92 -29.96 32.77
CA VAL A 13 -3.54 -29.55 32.42
C VAL A 13 -3.52 -28.61 31.21
N THR A 14 -4.30 -28.89 30.16
CA THR A 14 -4.39 -27.99 28.99
C THR A 14 -4.95 -26.62 29.36
N ARG A 15 -5.97 -26.56 30.23
CA ARG A 15 -6.54 -25.28 30.71
C ARG A 15 -5.53 -24.47 31.51
N VAL A 16 -4.78 -25.11 32.41
CA VAL A 16 -3.72 -24.45 33.19
C VAL A 16 -2.62 -23.91 32.26
N GLY A 17 -2.22 -24.67 31.25
CA GLY A 17 -1.27 -24.22 30.24
C GLY A 17 -1.73 -22.99 29.47
N VAL A 18 -2.98 -22.97 29.00
CA VAL A 18 -3.56 -21.80 28.31
C VAL A 18 -3.61 -20.58 29.23
N VAL A 19 -4.06 -20.75 30.48
CA VAL A 19 -4.10 -19.65 31.46
C VAL A 19 -2.70 -19.10 31.73
N ALA A 20 -1.69 -19.96 31.85
CA ALA A 20 -0.31 -19.54 32.02
C ALA A 20 0.21 -18.77 30.79
N CYS A 21 -0.06 -19.25 29.57
CA CYS A 21 0.33 -18.55 28.34
C CYS A 21 -0.33 -17.18 28.21
N VAL A 22 -1.64 -17.08 28.49
CA VAL A 22 -2.37 -15.80 28.48
C VAL A 22 -1.81 -14.87 29.56
N GLY A 23 -1.58 -15.37 30.77
CA GLY A 23 -0.99 -14.59 31.86
C GLY A 23 0.38 -14.02 31.50
N VAL A 24 1.27 -14.83 30.90
CA VAL A 24 2.57 -14.37 30.43
C VAL A 24 2.42 -13.34 29.31
N ALA A 25 1.54 -13.56 28.34
CA ALA A 25 1.29 -12.59 27.26
C ALA A 25 0.77 -11.26 27.80
N CYS A 26 -0.15 -11.27 28.76
CA CYS A 26 -0.66 -10.07 29.42
C CYS A 26 0.42 -9.34 30.20
N LEU A 27 1.29 -10.06 30.94
CA LEU A 27 2.39 -9.44 31.68
C LEU A 27 3.43 -8.80 30.74
N VAL A 28 3.78 -9.49 29.64
CA VAL A 28 4.68 -8.94 28.62
C VAL A 28 4.06 -7.71 27.96
N GLY A 29 2.77 -7.77 27.63
CA GLY A 29 2.04 -6.64 27.05
C GLY A 29 1.97 -5.44 27.99
N ALA A 30 1.61 -5.66 29.26
CA ALA A 30 1.54 -4.61 30.27
C ALA A 30 2.92 -3.97 30.53
N GLY A 31 3.99 -4.78 30.59
CA GLY A 31 5.35 -4.27 30.79
C GLY A 31 5.91 -3.48 29.60
N ARG A 32 5.25 -3.54 28.43
CA ARG A 32 5.61 -2.81 27.21
C ARG A 32 4.57 -1.74 26.85
N LEU A 33 3.58 -1.51 27.71
CA LEU A 33 2.46 -0.64 27.40
C LEU A 33 2.92 0.81 27.24
N ASP A 34 3.75 1.31 28.16
CA ASP A 34 4.25 2.68 28.12
C ASP A 34 5.09 2.94 26.87
N ASP A 35 6.00 2.01 26.51
CA ASP A 35 6.77 2.09 25.27
C ASP A 35 5.84 2.11 24.04
N THR A 36 4.81 1.30 24.07
CA THR A 36 3.83 1.20 22.98
C THR A 36 3.04 2.49 22.84
N VAL A 37 2.57 3.06 23.95
CA VAL A 37 1.87 4.35 23.99
C VAL A 37 2.78 5.47 23.51
N ALA A 38 4.03 5.53 23.97
CA ALA A 38 4.99 6.54 23.55
C ALA A 38 5.25 6.49 22.02
N VAL A 39 5.32 5.30 21.44
CA VAL A 39 5.42 5.14 19.98
C VAL A 39 4.17 5.65 19.28
N PHE A 40 2.97 5.37 19.80
CA PHE A 40 1.73 5.86 19.23
C PHE A 40 1.59 7.37 19.34
N ASP A 41 1.94 7.97 20.48
CA ASP A 41 1.92 9.42 20.70
C ASP A 41 2.89 10.12 19.75
N PHE A 42 4.13 9.64 19.64
CA PHE A 42 5.10 10.18 18.68
C PHE A 42 4.56 10.14 17.24
N ARG A 43 3.92 9.03 16.84
CA ARG A 43 3.32 8.91 15.50
C ARG A 43 2.09 9.80 15.34
N ALA A 44 1.30 10.00 16.39
CA ALA A 44 0.15 10.89 16.39
C ALA A 44 0.61 12.34 16.21
N ASP A 45 1.62 12.78 16.95
CA ASP A 45 2.20 14.12 16.85
C ASP A 45 2.84 14.34 15.47
N ALA A 46 3.59 13.38 14.96
CA ALA A 46 4.17 13.45 13.62
C ALA A 46 3.07 13.57 12.54
N ASN A 47 1.98 12.81 12.66
CA ASN A 47 0.85 12.91 11.73
C ASN A 47 0.06 14.21 11.89
N ALA A 48 -0.02 14.76 13.11
CA ALA A 48 -0.71 16.02 13.38
C ALA A 48 0.09 17.22 12.83
N ALA A 49 1.42 17.16 12.89
CA ALA A 49 2.32 18.15 12.31
C ALA A 49 2.38 18.07 10.77
N ALA A 50 2.00 16.94 10.19
CA ALA A 50 2.12 16.70 8.75
C ALA A 50 1.09 17.50 7.93
N SER A 51 1.57 18.07 6.82
CA SER A 51 0.71 18.71 5.85
C SER A 51 -0.30 17.72 5.23
N PHE A 52 -1.37 18.22 4.61
CA PHE A 52 -2.30 17.36 3.88
C PHE A 52 -1.58 16.56 2.79
N ARG A 53 -0.60 17.18 2.12
CA ARG A 53 0.21 16.55 1.08
C ARG A 53 1.04 15.41 1.65
N GLU A 54 1.73 15.61 2.78
CA GLU A 54 2.53 14.58 3.44
C GLU A 54 1.68 13.39 3.92
N ARG A 55 0.45 13.65 4.38
CA ARG A 55 -0.49 12.59 4.77
C ARG A 55 -1.06 11.83 3.58
N THR A 56 -1.27 12.51 2.45
CA THR A 56 -1.83 11.92 1.23
C THR A 56 -0.77 11.13 0.47
N TYR A 57 0.46 11.64 0.43
CA TYR A 57 1.57 11.08 -0.31
C TYR A 57 2.74 10.79 0.65
N PRO A 58 2.67 9.67 1.39
CA PRO A 58 3.71 9.35 2.35
C PRO A 58 5.06 9.19 1.63
N GLU A 59 6.09 9.83 2.17
CA GLU A 59 7.48 9.65 1.73
C GLU A 59 7.95 8.24 2.09
N SER A 60 7.58 7.28 1.24
CA SER A 60 7.89 5.87 1.43
C SER A 60 8.64 5.35 0.21
N PRO A 61 9.82 4.72 0.40
CA PRO A 61 10.55 4.11 -0.72
C PRO A 61 9.75 2.98 -1.38
N TRP A 62 8.70 2.49 -0.71
CA TRP A 62 7.83 1.41 -1.18
C TRP A 62 6.61 1.90 -1.96
N VAL A 63 6.25 3.18 -1.85
CA VAL A 63 5.19 3.79 -2.64
C VAL A 63 5.85 4.46 -3.83
N ALA A 64 5.99 3.72 -4.94
CA ALA A 64 6.36 4.38 -6.18
C ALA A 64 5.16 5.22 -6.63
N GLY A 65 5.41 6.52 -6.68
CA GLY A 65 4.50 7.51 -7.18
C GLY A 65 5.16 8.87 -6.99
N SER A 66 5.13 9.69 -8.04
CA SER A 66 5.39 11.11 -7.86
C SER A 66 4.05 11.76 -7.49
N PRO A 67 3.96 12.50 -6.36
CA PRO A 67 2.76 13.23 -6.00
C PRO A 67 2.25 14.11 -7.15
N ALA A 68 3.18 14.76 -7.87
CA ALA A 68 2.85 15.60 -9.02
C ALA A 68 2.17 14.79 -10.14
N VAL A 69 2.71 13.61 -10.49
CA VAL A 69 2.12 12.75 -11.52
C VAL A 69 0.72 12.25 -11.12
N ILE A 70 0.52 11.96 -9.83
CA ILE A 70 -0.79 11.52 -9.33
C ILE A 70 -1.78 12.69 -9.31
N ASP A 71 -1.37 13.87 -8.87
CA ASP A 71 -2.19 15.09 -8.89
C ASP A 71 -2.60 15.44 -10.33
N ASP A 72 -1.66 15.40 -11.27
CA ASP A 72 -1.91 15.63 -12.71
C ASP A 72 -2.89 14.59 -13.27
N ALA A 73 -2.76 13.33 -12.87
CA ALA A 73 -3.69 12.29 -13.27
C ALA A 73 -5.09 12.52 -12.73
N ARG A 74 -5.24 12.97 -11.47
CA ARG A 74 -6.54 13.33 -10.90
C ARG A 74 -7.15 14.55 -11.58
N LEU A 75 -6.32 15.47 -12.06
CA LEU A 75 -6.76 16.67 -12.76
C LEU A 75 -7.24 16.37 -14.19
N TRP A 76 -6.53 15.53 -14.94
CA TRP A 76 -6.80 15.30 -16.35
C TRP A 76 -7.69 14.08 -16.64
N MET A 77 -7.65 13.05 -15.80
CA MET A 77 -8.44 11.85 -16.00
C MET A 77 -9.87 12.07 -15.51
N PRO A 78 -10.92 11.84 -16.32
CA PRO A 78 -12.31 11.89 -15.86
C PRO A 78 -12.58 10.95 -14.68
N GLU A 79 -13.60 11.23 -13.90
CA GLU A 79 -13.95 10.42 -12.71
C GLU A 79 -14.42 8.99 -13.08
N ASP A 80 -15.09 8.83 -14.22
CA ASP A 80 -15.60 7.56 -14.74
C ASP A 80 -14.59 6.81 -15.62
N ALA A 81 -13.37 7.32 -15.75
CA ALA A 81 -12.39 6.76 -16.65
C ALA A 81 -11.83 5.40 -16.18
N GLU A 82 -11.46 4.60 -17.16
CA GLU A 82 -10.65 3.40 -16.96
C GLU A 82 -9.16 3.69 -17.16
N TYR A 83 -8.34 3.14 -16.28
CA TYR A 83 -6.89 3.23 -16.38
C TYR A 83 -6.21 1.87 -16.21
N ARG A 84 -5.08 1.70 -16.87
CA ARG A 84 -4.21 0.54 -16.71
C ARG A 84 -2.91 0.93 -16.01
N VAL A 85 -2.31 -0.01 -15.29
CA VAL A 85 -0.98 0.15 -14.71
C VAL A 85 -0.04 -0.86 -15.37
N VAL A 86 1.04 -0.37 -15.98
CA VAL A 86 2.06 -1.20 -16.62
C VAL A 86 3.40 -1.03 -15.94
N GLU A 87 4.24 -2.05 -16.06
CA GLU A 87 5.60 -2.07 -15.53
C GLU A 87 6.57 -2.29 -16.70
N GLY A 88 7.45 -1.32 -16.91
CA GLY A 88 8.57 -1.37 -17.82
C GLY A 88 9.73 -2.17 -17.23
N ARG A 89 10.70 -2.50 -18.10
CA ARG A 89 11.91 -3.27 -17.74
C ARG A 89 13.18 -2.42 -17.68
N GLU A 90 13.09 -1.14 -18.02
CA GLU A 90 14.27 -0.29 -18.23
C GLU A 90 14.88 0.25 -16.94
N LEU A 91 14.10 0.34 -15.86
CA LEU A 91 14.57 0.91 -14.60
C LEU A 91 14.46 -0.12 -13.48
N THR A 92 15.52 -0.25 -12.69
CA THR A 92 15.60 -1.13 -11.51
C THR A 92 14.77 -0.57 -10.35
N ILE A 93 13.51 -0.20 -10.60
CA ILE A 93 12.54 0.14 -9.56
C ILE A 93 11.93 -1.17 -9.05
N ALA A 94 12.78 -2.09 -8.61
CA ALA A 94 12.46 -3.50 -8.41
C ALA A 94 11.66 -3.81 -7.14
N GLN A 95 11.20 -2.81 -6.38
CA GLN A 95 10.66 -3.04 -5.04
C GLN A 95 9.35 -2.32 -4.69
N SER A 96 8.82 -1.45 -5.56
CA SER A 96 7.69 -0.57 -5.22
C SER A 96 6.40 -0.82 -6.00
N SER A 97 6.40 -1.71 -7.01
CA SER A 97 5.25 -1.84 -7.92
C SER A 97 4.04 -2.51 -7.31
N GLY A 98 4.24 -3.49 -6.41
CA GLY A 98 3.15 -4.19 -5.73
C GLY A 98 2.28 -3.26 -4.88
N TYR A 99 2.90 -2.41 -4.05
CA TYR A 99 2.17 -1.45 -3.23
C TYR A 99 1.69 -0.24 -4.04
N GLY A 100 2.45 0.22 -5.03
CA GLY A 100 2.06 1.33 -5.91
C GLY A 100 0.73 1.08 -6.61
N ARG A 101 0.50 -0.13 -7.13
CA ARG A 101 -0.78 -0.52 -7.75
C ARG A 101 -1.99 -0.38 -6.81
N HIS A 102 -1.84 -0.81 -5.56
CA HIS A 102 -2.92 -0.70 -4.56
C HIS A 102 -3.12 0.73 -4.07
N PHE A 103 -2.02 1.49 -3.95
CA PHE A 103 -2.07 2.89 -3.57
C PHE A 103 -2.83 3.74 -4.60
N LEU A 104 -2.55 3.54 -5.89
CA LEU A 104 -3.29 4.20 -6.98
C LEU A 104 -4.76 3.83 -6.97
N LEU A 105 -5.11 2.57 -6.68
CA LEU A 105 -6.51 2.14 -6.63
C LEU A 105 -7.32 2.97 -5.61
N THR A 106 -6.75 3.24 -4.44
CA THR A 106 -7.42 4.04 -3.40
C THR A 106 -7.46 5.53 -3.76
N LEU A 107 -6.36 6.09 -4.25
CA LEU A 107 -6.26 7.53 -4.53
C LEU A 107 -7.06 7.98 -5.76
N LEU A 108 -7.30 7.08 -6.71
CA LEU A 108 -7.94 7.42 -7.98
C LEU A 108 -9.44 7.17 -7.99
N LEU A 109 -10.03 6.63 -6.92
CA LEU A 109 -11.48 6.50 -6.80
C LEU A 109 -12.17 7.82 -7.19
N PRO A 110 -13.24 7.78 -8.01
CA PRO A 110 -14.00 6.60 -8.43
C PRO A 110 -13.51 5.91 -9.73
N ARG A 111 -12.34 6.28 -10.27
CA ARG A 111 -11.80 5.72 -11.52
C ARG A 111 -11.54 4.22 -11.39
N THR A 112 -11.68 3.50 -12.49
CA THR A 112 -11.62 2.04 -12.49
C THR A 112 -10.29 1.53 -13.06
N ARG A 113 -9.60 0.67 -12.31
CA ARG A 113 -8.44 -0.03 -12.84
C ARG A 113 -8.89 -1.17 -13.78
N THR A 114 -8.29 -1.24 -14.95
CA THR A 114 -8.49 -2.31 -15.93
C THR A 114 -7.16 -2.93 -16.35
N GLU A 115 -7.19 -4.17 -16.81
CA GLU A 115 -6.04 -4.84 -17.44
C GLU A 115 -6.10 -4.74 -18.97
N SER A 116 -7.14 -4.10 -19.54
CA SER A 116 -7.27 -3.93 -20.98
C SER A 116 -6.08 -3.16 -21.58
N GLU A 117 -5.50 -3.70 -22.65
CA GLU A 117 -4.46 -3.01 -23.43
C GLU A 117 -5.00 -1.77 -24.16
N SER A 118 -6.32 -1.69 -24.33
CA SER A 118 -6.98 -0.56 -24.98
C SER A 118 -7.34 0.58 -24.02
N ALA A 119 -6.98 0.48 -22.74
CA ALA A 119 -7.30 1.47 -21.72
C ALA A 119 -6.91 2.89 -22.19
N PRO A 120 -7.81 3.89 -22.10
CA PRO A 120 -7.51 5.25 -22.55
C PRO A 120 -6.42 5.92 -21.72
N TRP A 121 -6.22 5.49 -20.47
CA TRP A 121 -5.29 6.08 -19.53
C TRP A 121 -4.32 5.03 -19.00
N VAL A 122 -3.06 5.41 -18.82
CA VAL A 122 -2.02 4.49 -18.35
C VAL A 122 -1.07 5.15 -17.36
N PHE A 123 -0.77 4.42 -16.29
CA PHE A 123 0.41 4.67 -15.47
C PHE A 123 1.50 3.68 -15.83
N CYS A 124 2.71 4.17 -16.06
CA CYS A 124 3.86 3.35 -16.39
C CYS A 124 4.91 3.46 -15.30
N TYR A 125 5.21 2.34 -14.63
CA TYR A 125 6.28 2.21 -13.65
C TYR A 125 7.55 1.69 -14.32
N ALA A 126 8.71 2.20 -13.93
CA ALA A 126 10.00 1.81 -14.49
C ALA A 126 10.08 1.95 -16.03
N CYS A 127 9.47 3.03 -16.55
CA CYS A 127 9.35 3.28 -17.98
C CYS A 127 10.01 4.58 -18.40
N THR A 128 10.39 4.66 -19.66
CA THR A 128 10.66 5.92 -20.36
C THR A 128 9.52 6.23 -21.34
N PRO A 129 9.36 7.47 -21.80
CA PRO A 129 8.42 7.80 -22.87
C PRO A 129 8.61 6.92 -24.12
N ARG A 130 9.84 6.44 -24.36
CA ARG A 130 10.16 5.54 -25.48
C ARG A 130 9.59 4.13 -25.27
N THR A 131 9.64 3.59 -24.05
CA THR A 131 9.12 2.24 -23.77
C THR A 131 7.61 2.16 -23.70
N LEU A 132 6.95 3.28 -23.39
CA LEU A 132 5.50 3.33 -23.30
C LEU A 132 4.83 3.12 -24.66
N GLY A 133 5.52 3.43 -25.76
CA GLY A 133 5.00 3.31 -27.11
C GLY A 133 4.49 4.64 -27.67
N SER A 134 4.42 4.74 -29.00
CA SER A 134 4.01 5.95 -29.72
C SER A 134 2.50 6.18 -29.75
N GLU A 135 1.73 5.17 -29.36
CA GLU A 135 0.28 5.19 -29.21
C GLU A 135 -0.19 5.96 -27.97
N TYR A 136 0.73 6.27 -27.04
CA TYR A 136 0.44 7.06 -25.86
C TYR A 136 1.08 8.46 -25.94
N GLU A 137 0.34 9.44 -25.48
CA GLU A 137 0.79 10.80 -25.21
C GLU A 137 1.12 10.90 -23.72
N VAL A 138 2.40 11.07 -23.39
CA VAL A 138 2.84 11.32 -22.00
C VAL A 138 2.35 12.71 -21.60
N LEU A 139 1.57 12.76 -20.54
CA LEU A 139 1.04 14.00 -20.00
C LEU A 139 1.84 14.48 -18.78
N SER A 140 2.32 13.55 -17.94
CA SER A 140 3.14 13.86 -16.77
C SER A 140 4.26 12.84 -16.57
N ASP A 141 5.43 13.32 -16.17
CA ASP A 141 6.65 12.53 -15.96
C ASP A 141 7.33 12.96 -14.65
N SER A 142 7.61 11.97 -13.80
CA SER A 142 8.34 12.15 -12.55
C SER A 142 9.85 12.40 -12.73
N GLY A 143 10.42 12.12 -13.90
CA GLY A 143 11.85 12.11 -14.19
C GLY A 143 12.59 10.86 -13.68
N VAL A 144 11.91 9.98 -12.94
CA VAL A 144 12.49 8.77 -12.32
C VAL A 144 11.76 7.50 -12.72
N GLY A 145 11.04 7.53 -13.84
CA GLY A 145 10.43 6.33 -14.42
C GLY A 145 9.00 6.04 -13.98
N PHE A 146 8.32 7.00 -13.36
CA PHE A 146 6.88 6.97 -13.16
C PHE A 146 6.20 7.99 -14.08
N LEU A 147 5.39 7.48 -15.00
CA LEU A 147 4.74 8.25 -16.06
C LEU A 147 3.23 8.15 -15.97
N PHE A 148 2.54 9.22 -16.35
CA PHE A 148 1.11 9.24 -16.63
C PHE A 148 0.86 9.68 -18.08
N ALA A 149 0.04 8.91 -18.78
CA ALA A 149 -0.22 9.13 -20.19
C ALA A 149 -1.65 8.80 -20.59
N ARG A 150 -2.04 9.33 -21.75
CA ARG A 150 -3.32 9.08 -22.40
C ARG A 150 -3.10 8.48 -23.78
N ARG A 151 -3.90 7.51 -24.17
CA ARG A 151 -3.86 6.94 -25.52
C ARG A 151 -4.25 8.00 -26.54
N ARG A 152 -3.49 8.08 -27.64
CA ARG A 152 -3.83 8.94 -28.78
C ARG A 152 -5.03 8.34 -29.52
N SER A 153 -6.04 9.16 -29.76
CA SER A 153 -7.21 8.85 -30.58
C SER A 153 -6.86 8.85 -32.07
#